data_AF-A0A5B6ZSM1-F1
#
_entry.id   AF-A0A5B6ZSM1-F1
#
_cell.length_a   1.000
_cell.length_b   1.000
_cell.length_c   1.000
_cell.angle_alpha   90.00
_cell.angle_beta   90.00
_cell.angle_gamma   90.00
#
_symmetry.space_group_name_H-M   'P 1'
#
loop_
_entity.id
_entity.type
_entity.pdbx_description
1 polymer ?
#
loop_
_entity_poly.entity_id
_entity_poly.type
_entity_poly.pdbx_seq_one_letter_code
_entity_poly.pdbx_strand_id
1 'polypeptide(L)'
;MGVHPLTMETLSQRAAFMRESLQKSQTITDNMVAILGSFDQRLSALETAMRPTQIRTHSIRRAHENIDRTLKAAEVFLGQFDLSRQAEAKILRGPHEDLESYIEAVDQLRSIVRFFSSNKSLKSSIGVLNHANNLLAKSISKLEEEFRQLLTSYSKPVEPDCLYDCLPNSMRPSSGSPGQADFSGKKPSSTNHSQNQNRSLETVVYTPPALIPPRI
;
A
#
# COMPACT_ATOMS: atom_id res chain seq x y z
N MET A 1 -88.29 8.95 -71.93
CA MET A 1 -88.87 7.87 -71.11
C MET A 1 -87.83 7.40 -70.09
N GLY A 2 -88.02 7.73 -68.81
CA GLY A 2 -87.90 6.72 -67.74
C GLY A 2 -86.59 6.43 -66.99
N VAL A 3 -85.51 7.23 -67.04
CA VAL A 3 -84.24 6.86 -66.34
C VAL A 3 -83.97 7.65 -65.04
N HIS A 4 -84.71 8.73 -64.76
CA HIS A 4 -84.44 9.62 -63.62
C HIS A 4 -84.88 9.13 -62.23
N PRO A 5 -86.01 8.43 -62.04
CA PRO A 5 -86.47 8.04 -60.70
C PRO A 5 -85.62 6.92 -60.08
N LEU A 6 -85.31 5.87 -60.85
CA LEU A 6 -84.55 4.70 -60.37
C LEU A 6 -83.08 5.05 -60.04
N THR A 7 -82.46 5.94 -60.82
CA THR A 7 -81.08 6.40 -60.58
C THR A 7 -80.99 7.29 -59.34
N MET A 8 -82.02 8.08 -59.07
CA MET A 8 -82.10 8.91 -57.86
C MET A 8 -82.32 8.06 -56.59
N GLU A 9 -83.13 7.00 -56.68
CA GLU A 9 -83.37 6.09 -55.57
C GLU A 9 -82.12 5.25 -55.21
N THR A 10 -81.42 4.72 -56.21
CA THR A 10 -80.15 3.98 -55.99
C THR A 10 -79.05 4.88 -55.44
N LEU A 11 -78.97 6.15 -55.88
CA LEU A 11 -78.04 7.13 -55.30
C LEU A 11 -78.41 7.46 -53.85
N SER A 12 -79.70 7.59 -53.54
CA SER A 12 -80.20 7.82 -52.18
C SER A 12 -79.84 6.66 -51.24
N GLN A 13 -80.06 5.42 -51.67
CA GLN A 13 -79.69 4.22 -50.92
C GLN A 13 -78.16 4.15 -50.70
N ARG A 14 -77.36 4.47 -51.71
CA ARG A 14 -75.89 4.50 -51.59
C ARG A 14 -75.42 5.60 -50.64
N ALA A 15 -76.02 6.77 -50.69
CA ALA A 15 -75.74 7.88 -49.77
C ALA A 15 -76.15 7.53 -48.32
N ALA A 16 -77.27 6.84 -48.12
CA ALA A 16 -77.71 6.35 -46.83
C ALA A 16 -76.74 5.30 -46.25
N PHE A 17 -76.32 4.32 -47.06
CA PHE A 17 -75.32 3.33 -46.68
C PHE A 17 -73.96 3.96 -46.33
N MET A 18 -73.52 4.96 -47.11
CA MET A 18 -72.30 5.71 -46.79
C MET A 18 -72.43 6.47 -45.46
N ARG A 19 -73.58 7.11 -45.21
CA ARG A 19 -73.84 7.81 -43.94
C ARG A 19 -73.81 6.85 -42.76
N GLU A 20 -74.44 5.69 -42.89
CA GLU A 20 -74.43 4.65 -41.86
C GLU A 20 -73.01 4.11 -41.62
N SER A 21 -72.23 3.87 -42.68
CA SER A 21 -70.83 3.41 -42.58
C SER A 21 -69.95 4.45 -41.90
N LEU A 22 -70.14 5.74 -42.22
CA LEU A 22 -69.44 6.84 -41.55
C LEU A 22 -69.85 6.95 -40.08
N GLN A 23 -71.13 6.79 -39.75
CA GLN A 23 -71.61 6.79 -38.37
C GLN A 23 -71.01 5.62 -37.57
N LYS A 24 -70.96 4.42 -38.16
CA LYS A 24 -70.28 3.26 -37.56
C LYS A 24 -68.79 3.53 -37.35
N SER A 25 -68.11 4.11 -38.35
CA SER A 25 -66.70 4.50 -38.21
C SER A 25 -66.50 5.54 -37.10
N GLN A 26 -67.39 6.52 -36.98
CA GLN A 26 -67.35 7.51 -35.92
C GLN A 26 -67.51 6.87 -34.55
N THR A 27 -68.49 5.98 -34.37
CA THR A 27 -68.66 5.22 -33.12
C THR A 27 -67.41 4.40 -32.78
N ILE A 28 -66.77 3.78 -33.77
CA ILE A 28 -65.52 3.04 -33.56
C ILE A 28 -64.41 3.99 -33.09
N THR A 29 -64.26 5.16 -33.72
CA THR A 29 -63.29 6.17 -33.31
C THR A 29 -63.57 6.68 -31.89
N ASP A 30 -64.82 6.96 -31.56
CA ASP A 30 -65.21 7.43 -30.22
C ASP A 30 -64.91 6.36 -29.15
N ASN A 31 -65.16 5.09 -29.46
CA ASN A 31 -64.79 3.96 -28.60
C ASN A 31 -63.27 3.87 -28.41
N MET A 32 -62.49 4.05 -29.47
CA MET A 32 -61.01 4.07 -29.36
C MET A 32 -60.55 5.24 -28.50
N VAL A 33 -61.12 6.43 -28.66
CA VAL A 33 -60.80 7.61 -27.84
C VAL A 33 -61.14 7.35 -26.37
N ALA A 34 -62.29 6.75 -26.08
CA ALA A 34 -62.69 6.38 -24.72
C ALA A 34 -61.72 5.36 -24.10
N ILE A 35 -61.31 4.34 -24.86
CA ILE A 35 -60.34 3.34 -24.42
C ILE A 35 -58.98 4.00 -24.12
N LEU A 36 -58.47 4.83 -25.03
CA LEU A 36 -57.19 5.54 -24.85
C LEU A 36 -57.23 6.48 -23.64
N GLY A 37 -58.32 7.23 -23.47
CA GLY A 37 -58.53 8.07 -22.29
C GLY A 37 -58.54 7.26 -21.00
N SER A 38 -59.15 6.06 -21.00
CA SER A 38 -59.13 5.16 -19.84
C SER A 38 -57.73 4.64 -19.51
N PHE A 39 -56.89 4.40 -20.53
CA PHE A 39 -55.50 4.01 -20.30
C PHE A 39 -54.67 5.14 -19.72
N ASP A 40 -54.83 6.36 -20.23
CA ASP A 40 -54.13 7.54 -19.72
C ASP A 40 -54.46 7.78 -18.24
N GLN A 41 -55.76 7.73 -17.88
CA GLN A 41 -56.18 7.87 -16.49
C GLN A 41 -55.63 6.75 -15.59
N ARG A 42 -55.62 5.49 -16.07
CA ARG A 42 -55.08 4.35 -15.31
C ARG A 42 -53.56 4.45 -15.14
N LEU A 43 -52.83 4.88 -16.16
CA LEU A 43 -51.38 5.10 -16.10
C LEU A 43 -51.04 6.24 -15.17
N SER A 44 -51.77 7.36 -15.23
CA SER A 44 -51.61 8.49 -14.33
C SER A 44 -51.88 8.10 -12.86
N ALA A 45 -52.95 7.34 -12.61
CA ALA A 45 -53.24 6.82 -11.27
C ALA A 45 -52.16 5.84 -10.79
N LEU A 46 -51.66 4.97 -11.66
CA LEU A 46 -50.58 4.03 -11.35
C LEU A 46 -49.29 4.77 -11.00
N GLU A 47 -48.87 5.75 -11.81
CA GLU A 47 -47.68 6.56 -11.53
C GLU A 47 -47.81 7.26 -10.18
N THR A 48 -48.96 7.90 -9.94
CA THR A 48 -49.24 8.59 -8.68
C THR A 48 -49.18 7.65 -7.48
N ALA A 49 -49.70 6.42 -7.62
CA ALA A 49 -49.66 5.41 -6.57
C ALA A 49 -48.24 4.83 -6.36
N MET A 50 -47.43 4.71 -7.41
CA MET A 50 -46.08 4.12 -7.34
C MET A 50 -45.01 5.12 -6.85
N ARG A 51 -45.15 6.39 -7.21
CA ARG A 51 -44.14 7.43 -6.97
C ARG A 51 -43.68 7.56 -5.51
N PRO A 52 -44.58 7.52 -4.48
CA PRO A 52 -44.15 7.57 -3.09
C PRO A 52 -43.22 6.42 -2.70
N THR A 53 -43.54 5.20 -3.16
CA THR A 53 -42.73 4.01 -2.90
C THR A 53 -41.39 4.07 -3.61
N GLN A 54 -41.35 4.56 -4.85
CA GLN A 54 -40.09 4.75 -5.59
C GLN A 54 -39.17 5.76 -4.90
N ILE A 55 -39.71 6.92 -4.49
CA ILE A 55 -38.94 7.97 -3.79
C ILE A 55 -38.38 7.41 -2.48
N ARG A 56 -39.22 6.75 -1.67
CA ARG A 56 -38.80 6.14 -0.41
C ARG A 56 -37.72 5.08 -0.61
N THR A 57 -37.90 4.20 -1.60
CA THR A 57 -36.93 3.13 -1.90
C THR A 57 -35.59 3.71 -2.34
N HIS A 58 -35.61 4.75 -3.20
CA HIS A 58 -34.40 5.43 -3.63
C HIS A 58 -33.68 6.14 -2.48
N SER A 59 -34.43 6.84 -1.60
CA SER A 59 -33.83 7.49 -0.43
C SER A 59 -33.21 6.49 0.54
N ILE A 60 -33.87 5.34 0.77
CA ILE A 60 -33.35 4.28 1.63
C ILE A 60 -32.07 3.69 1.04
N ARG A 61 -32.06 3.36 -0.26
CA ARG A 61 -30.87 2.84 -0.93
C ARG A 61 -29.69 3.82 -0.80
N ARG A 62 -29.93 5.09 -1.09
CA ARG A 62 -28.90 6.13 -0.97
C ARG A 62 -28.40 6.29 0.47
N ALA A 63 -29.29 6.19 1.46
CA ALA A 63 -28.89 6.22 2.86
C ALA A 63 -28.00 5.02 3.22
N HIS A 64 -28.35 3.81 2.80
CA HIS A 64 -27.51 2.62 2.99
C HIS A 64 -26.13 2.79 2.35
N GLU A 65 -26.06 3.23 1.10
CA GLU A 65 -24.77 3.46 0.44
C GLU A 65 -23.92 4.52 1.15
N ASN A 66 -24.55 5.58 1.68
CA ASN A 66 -23.85 6.59 2.47
C ASN A 66 -23.30 6.00 3.77
N ILE A 67 -24.11 5.21 4.49
CA ILE A 67 -23.72 4.52 5.72
C ILE A 67 -22.53 3.59 5.44
N ASP A 68 -22.61 2.76 4.40
CA ASP A 68 -21.55 1.81 4.04
C ASP A 68 -20.24 2.53 3.69
N ARG A 69 -20.33 3.64 2.94
CA ARG A 69 -19.14 4.47 2.62
C ARG A 69 -18.52 5.08 3.87
N THR A 70 -19.33 5.62 4.78
CA THR A 70 -18.84 6.18 6.04
C THR A 70 -18.24 5.12 6.94
N LEU A 71 -18.84 3.93 7.02
CA LEU A 71 -18.34 2.81 7.79
C LEU A 71 -16.97 2.36 7.27
N LYS A 72 -16.82 2.16 5.96
CA LYS A 72 -15.53 1.82 5.34
C LYS A 72 -14.47 2.89 5.59
N ALA A 73 -14.84 4.16 5.50
CA ALA A 73 -13.91 5.25 5.82
C ALA A 73 -13.45 5.18 7.29
N ALA A 74 -14.38 4.95 8.22
CA ALA A 74 -14.07 4.81 9.64
C ALA A 74 -13.15 3.62 9.93
N GLU A 75 -13.36 2.47 9.28
CA GLU A 75 -12.48 1.29 9.39
C GLU A 75 -11.04 1.61 8.99
N VAL A 76 -10.83 2.36 7.90
CA VAL A 76 -9.50 2.79 7.47
C VAL A 76 -8.83 3.65 8.54
N PHE A 77 -9.56 4.60 9.14
CA PHE A 77 -9.02 5.42 10.22
C PHE A 77 -8.67 4.58 11.45
N LEU A 78 -9.59 3.72 11.91
CA LEU A 78 -9.37 2.83 13.06
C LEU A 78 -8.15 1.93 12.85
N GLY A 79 -7.99 1.37 11.65
CA GLY A 79 -6.80 0.58 11.31
C GLY A 79 -5.50 1.35 11.50
N GLN A 80 -5.45 2.65 11.19
CA GLN A 80 -4.24 3.45 11.43
C GLN A 80 -3.96 3.66 12.93
N PHE A 81 -4.97 3.71 13.80
CA PHE A 81 -4.77 3.75 15.25
C PHE A 81 -4.16 2.44 15.77
N ASP A 82 -4.64 1.30 15.27
CA ASP A 82 -4.11 -0.01 15.68
C ASP A 82 -2.67 -0.19 15.21
N LEU A 83 -2.36 0.18 13.97
CA LEU A 83 -0.99 0.20 13.45
C LEU A 83 -0.09 1.13 14.26
N SER A 84 -0.58 2.30 14.66
CA SER A 84 0.18 3.23 15.53
C SER A 84 0.53 2.60 16.87
N ARG A 85 -0.41 1.86 17.48
CA ARG A 85 -0.21 1.18 18.76
C ARG A 85 0.77 0.01 18.64
N GLN A 86 0.70 -0.75 17.54
CA GLN A 86 1.64 -1.84 17.25
C GLN A 86 3.06 -1.31 17.05
N ALA A 87 3.21 -0.25 16.25
CA ALA A 87 4.50 0.39 16.03
C ALA A 87 5.08 0.95 17.35
N GLU A 88 4.25 1.59 18.16
CA GLU A 88 4.66 2.10 19.48
C GLU A 88 5.27 1.01 20.36
N ALA A 89 4.65 -0.18 20.44
CA ALA A 89 5.18 -1.29 21.22
C ALA A 89 6.60 -1.68 20.78
N LYS A 90 6.84 -1.75 19.46
CA LYS A 90 8.18 -2.00 18.89
C LYS A 90 9.17 -0.87 19.23
N ILE A 91 8.76 0.40 19.10
CA ILE A 91 9.61 1.56 19.46
C ILE A 91 10.00 1.55 20.94
N LEU A 92 9.07 1.19 21.83
CA LEU A 92 9.30 1.14 23.27
C LEU A 92 10.23 0.00 23.69
N ARG A 93 10.22 -1.14 22.99
CA ARG A 93 11.17 -2.24 23.20
C ARG A 93 12.61 -1.85 22.85
N GLY A 94 12.82 -1.07 21.79
CA GLY A 94 14.15 -0.61 21.36
C GLY A 94 14.77 -1.50 20.27
N PRO A 95 15.84 -1.03 19.60
CA PRO A 95 16.39 -1.68 18.41
C PRO A 95 17.36 -2.83 18.73
N HIS A 96 17.59 -3.15 20.01
CA HIS A 96 18.55 -4.16 20.44
C HIS A 96 18.13 -5.60 20.09
N GLU A 97 16.83 -5.92 20.24
CA GLU A 97 16.32 -7.27 19.98
C GLU A 97 16.23 -7.58 18.48
N ASP A 98 15.68 -6.65 17.70
CA ASP A 98 15.47 -6.81 16.27
C ASP A 98 15.50 -5.43 15.61
N LEU A 99 16.64 -5.10 15.00
CA LEU A 99 16.84 -3.83 14.33
C LEU A 99 15.94 -3.69 13.10
N GLU A 100 15.73 -4.78 12.33
CA GLU A 100 14.96 -4.72 11.10
C GLU A 100 13.49 -4.43 11.42
N SER A 101 12.90 -5.20 12.35
CA SER A 101 11.52 -4.94 12.82
C SER A 101 11.38 -3.55 13.47
N TYR A 102 12.44 -3.03 14.08
CA TYR A 102 12.43 -1.70 14.67
C TYR A 102 12.38 -0.61 13.61
N ILE A 103 13.22 -0.69 12.58
CA ILE A 103 13.24 0.26 11.45
C ILE A 103 11.91 0.19 10.69
N GLU A 104 11.36 -1.01 10.47
CA GLU A 104 10.02 -1.18 9.89
C GLU A 104 8.95 -0.44 10.70
N ALA A 105 9.00 -0.51 12.04
CA ALA A 105 8.07 0.22 12.91
C ALA A 105 8.23 1.75 12.80
N VAL A 106 9.46 2.25 12.62
CA VAL A 106 9.74 3.66 12.39
C VAL A 106 9.14 4.12 11.06
N ASP A 107 9.30 3.32 10.00
CA ASP A 107 8.72 3.63 8.69
C ASP A 107 7.19 3.55 8.71
N GLN A 108 6.62 2.62 9.48
CA GLN A 108 5.19 2.54 9.73
C GLN A 108 4.67 3.82 10.43
N LEU A 109 5.35 4.31 11.47
CA LEU A 109 5.01 5.58 12.12
C LEU A 109 5.09 6.77 11.14
N ARG A 110 6.12 6.82 10.28
CA ARG A 110 6.22 7.86 9.24
C ARG A 110 5.07 7.79 8.24
N SER A 111 4.62 6.59 7.88
CA SER A 111 3.45 6.39 7.03
C SER A 111 2.17 6.91 7.68
N ILE A 112 1.96 6.60 8.97
CA ILE A 112 0.82 7.08 9.77
C ILE A 112 0.82 8.61 9.86
N VAL A 113 1.97 9.23 10.13
CA VAL A 113 2.09 10.69 10.15
C VAL A 113 1.71 11.29 8.80
N ARG A 114 2.18 10.73 7.67
CA ARG A 114 1.79 11.20 6.33
C ARG A 114 0.29 11.06 6.07
N PHE A 115 -0.31 9.92 6.44
CA PHE A 115 -1.73 9.66 6.29
C PHE A 115 -2.58 10.71 7.02
N PHE A 116 -2.30 10.96 8.29
CA PHE A 116 -3.04 11.92 9.11
C PHE A 116 -2.71 13.38 8.76
N SER A 117 -1.50 13.67 8.29
CA SER A 117 -1.14 15.00 7.78
C SER A 117 -1.95 15.39 6.54
N SER A 118 -2.24 14.41 5.69
CA SER A 118 -3.00 14.59 4.46
C SER A 118 -4.52 14.65 4.72
N ASN A 119 -4.98 13.97 5.76
CA ASN A 119 -6.40 13.86 6.13
C ASN A 119 -6.72 14.63 7.41
N LYS A 120 -6.65 15.97 7.38
CA LYS A 120 -6.84 16.87 8.54
C LYS A 120 -8.29 16.97 9.07
N SER A 121 -9.19 16.06 8.68
CA SER A 121 -10.62 16.18 8.93
C SER A 121 -11.04 15.91 10.38
N LEU A 122 -10.16 15.34 11.22
CA LEU A 122 -10.51 14.89 12.57
C LEU A 122 -9.67 15.58 13.65
N LYS A 123 -10.32 16.10 14.71
CA LYS A 123 -9.61 16.63 15.89
C LYS A 123 -8.70 15.60 16.55
N SER A 124 -9.09 14.31 16.56
CA SER A 124 -8.25 13.23 17.10
C SER A 124 -6.98 13.01 16.28
N SER A 125 -6.97 13.36 14.99
CA SER A 125 -5.79 13.25 14.12
C SER A 125 -4.63 14.10 14.64
N ILE A 126 -4.91 15.25 15.25
CA ILE A 126 -3.88 16.13 15.83
C ILE A 126 -3.17 15.43 17.01
N GLY A 127 -3.95 14.77 17.88
CA GLY A 127 -3.41 14.03 19.02
C GLY A 127 -2.53 12.87 18.59
N VAL A 128 -3.01 12.06 17.63
CA VAL A 128 -2.24 10.94 17.05
C VAL A 128 -0.97 11.43 16.37
N LEU A 129 -1.05 12.52 15.61
CA LEU A 129 0.09 13.07 14.89
C LEU A 129 1.16 13.57 15.85
N ASN A 130 0.77 14.27 16.93
CA ASN A 130 1.71 14.68 17.97
C ASN A 130 2.34 13.47 18.66
N HIS A 131 1.54 12.46 19.03
CA HIS A 131 2.03 11.22 19.65
C HIS A 131 3.01 10.47 18.74
N ALA A 132 2.66 10.28 17.47
CA ALA A 132 3.51 9.61 16.49
C ALA A 132 4.82 10.38 16.24
N ASN A 133 4.79 11.72 16.16
CA ASN A 133 6.00 12.53 16.05
C ASN A 133 6.89 12.42 17.29
N ASN A 134 6.31 12.38 18.50
CA ASN A 134 7.06 12.15 19.73
C ASN A 134 7.71 10.76 19.74
N LEU A 135 7.00 9.72 19.27
CA LEU A 135 7.56 8.38 19.12
C LEU A 135 8.69 8.33 18.09
N LEU A 136 8.57 9.06 16.98
CA LEU A 136 9.63 9.18 15.99
C LEU A 136 10.87 9.85 16.60
N ALA A 137 10.71 10.97 17.31
CA ALA A 137 11.83 11.61 18.01
C ALA A 137 12.50 10.66 19.00
N LYS A 138 11.69 9.93 19.79
CA LYS A 138 12.19 8.92 20.73
C LYS A 138 12.92 7.77 20.02
N SER A 139 12.45 7.36 18.85
CA SER A 139 13.07 6.30 18.06
C SER A 139 14.46 6.69 17.57
N ILE A 140 14.62 7.95 17.13
CA ILE A 140 15.91 8.49 16.71
C ILE A 140 16.88 8.49 17.88
N SER A 141 16.49 9.01 19.04
CA SER A 141 17.35 9.01 20.24
C SER A 141 17.77 7.59 20.66
N LYS A 142 16.87 6.59 20.55
CA LYS A 142 17.21 5.19 20.84
C LYS A 142 18.20 4.60 19.86
N LEU A 143 18.06 4.91 18.56
CA LEU A 143 19.02 4.48 17.54
C LEU A 143 20.39 5.13 17.76
N GLU A 144 20.43 6.40 18.12
CA GLU A 144 21.67 7.11 18.46
C GLU A 144 22.37 6.49 19.67
N GLU A 145 21.62 6.17 20.73
CA GLU A 145 22.14 5.52 21.94
C GLU A 145 22.76 4.15 21.60
N GLU A 146 22.06 3.33 20.83
CA GLU A 146 22.52 1.99 20.45
C GLU A 146 23.71 2.03 19.49
N PHE A 147 23.75 3.00 18.59
CA PHE A 147 24.92 3.25 17.75
C PHE A 147 26.13 3.67 18.60
N ARG A 148 25.93 4.55 19.58
CA ARG A 148 26.99 4.97 20.51
C ARG A 148 27.49 3.80 21.37
N GLN A 149 26.57 2.97 21.87
CA GLN A 149 26.92 1.78 22.65
C GLN A 149 27.72 0.79 21.81
N LEU A 150 27.34 0.58 20.54
CA LEU A 150 28.07 -0.25 19.61
C LEU A 150 29.49 0.30 19.39
N LEU A 151 29.63 1.58 19.06
CA LEU A 151 30.95 2.20 18.88
C LEU A 151 31.82 2.08 20.12
N THR A 152 31.27 2.35 21.30
CA THR A 152 32.01 2.27 22.58
C THR A 152 32.43 0.83 22.89
N SER A 153 31.59 -0.16 22.58
CA SER A 153 31.87 -1.56 22.88
C SER A 153 32.94 -2.18 21.98
N TYR A 154 32.97 -1.76 20.70
CA TYR A 154 33.83 -2.37 19.68
C TYR A 154 35.03 -1.51 19.24
N SER A 155 35.04 -0.21 19.50
CA SER A 155 36.18 0.67 19.19
C SER A 155 37.25 0.63 20.28
N LYS A 156 37.75 -0.57 20.60
CA LYS A 156 38.85 -0.76 21.54
C LYS A 156 40.20 -0.63 20.82
N PRO A 157 41.25 -0.09 21.47
CA PRO A 157 42.60 -0.07 20.90
C PRO A 157 43.01 -1.47 20.47
N VAL A 158 43.59 -1.59 19.27
CA VAL A 158 44.08 -2.88 18.77
C VAL A 158 45.29 -3.28 19.60
N GLU A 159 45.24 -4.48 20.18
CA GLU A 159 46.37 -5.03 20.91
C GLU A 159 47.59 -5.14 19.97
N PRO A 160 48.80 -4.74 20.42
CA PRO A 160 50.00 -4.71 19.58
C PRO A 160 50.29 -6.06 18.91
N ASP A 161 49.95 -7.15 19.60
CA ASP A 161 50.20 -8.50 19.13
C ASP A 161 49.37 -8.86 17.88
N CYS A 162 48.13 -8.37 17.79
CA CYS A 162 47.25 -8.56 16.64
C CYS A 162 47.70 -7.76 15.41
N LEU A 163 48.50 -6.70 15.59
CA LEU A 163 49.08 -5.96 14.46
C LEU A 163 50.13 -6.79 13.73
N TYR A 164 50.80 -7.73 14.41
CA TYR A 164 51.75 -8.64 13.78
C TYR A 164 51.07 -9.69 12.90
N ASP A 165 49.81 -10.05 13.19
CA ASP A 165 48.98 -10.91 12.32
C ASP A 165 48.62 -10.22 11.00
N CYS A 166 48.60 -8.89 10.98
CA CYS A 166 48.35 -8.11 9.76
C CYS A 166 49.57 -8.01 8.83
N LEU A 167 50.75 -8.47 9.28
CA LEU A 167 52.00 -8.43 8.51
C LEU A 167 52.17 -9.69 7.66
N PRO A 168 52.80 -9.58 6.47
CA PRO A 168 53.23 -10.74 5.70
C PRO A 168 54.18 -11.62 6.52
N ASN A 169 54.17 -12.93 6.28
CA ASN A 169 55.03 -13.91 6.97
C ASN A 169 56.52 -13.52 7.00
N SER A 170 57.01 -12.77 6.01
CA SER A 170 58.40 -12.28 5.94
C SER A 170 58.72 -11.10 6.88
N MET A 171 57.71 -10.36 7.38
CA MET A 171 57.88 -9.18 8.23
C MET A 171 57.40 -9.39 9.66
N ARG A 172 56.84 -10.57 9.97
CA ARG A 172 56.47 -10.94 11.33
C ARG A 172 57.74 -11.21 12.14
N PRO A 173 57.88 -10.68 13.37
CA PRO A 173 59.03 -11.00 14.21
C PRO A 173 59.08 -12.52 14.40
N SER A 174 60.16 -13.16 13.96
CA SER A 174 60.41 -14.58 14.27
C SER A 174 60.34 -14.69 15.79
N SER A 175 59.45 -15.54 16.30
CA SER A 175 59.36 -15.86 17.72
C SER A 175 60.68 -16.53 18.13
N GLY A 176 61.68 -15.72 18.44
CA GLY A 176 62.95 -16.14 18.99
C GLY A 176 62.70 -16.62 20.40
N SER A 177 62.29 -17.88 20.54
CA SER A 177 62.41 -18.59 21.80
C SER A 177 63.80 -19.22 21.84
N PRO A 178 64.68 -18.86 22.79
CA PRO A 178 65.99 -19.48 22.91
C PRO A 178 65.84 -20.87 23.55
N GLY A 179 66.06 -21.90 22.74
CA GLY A 179 66.43 -23.23 23.22
C GLY A 179 65.32 -24.27 23.23
N GLN A 180 65.27 -25.08 22.17
CA GLN A 180 65.41 -26.52 22.35
C GLN A 180 66.03 -27.11 21.08
N ALA A 181 67.26 -27.58 21.24
CA ALA A 181 67.95 -28.36 20.23
C ALA A 181 67.21 -29.69 20.06
N ASP A 182 66.88 -30.04 18.82
CA ASP A 182 66.86 -31.44 18.43
C ASP A 182 67.86 -31.68 17.31
N PHE A 183 68.87 -32.44 17.69
CA PHE A 183 69.92 -33.01 16.87
C PHE A 183 69.34 -34.02 15.87
N SER A 184 69.61 -33.85 14.58
CA SER A 184 70.04 -34.98 13.74
C SER A 184 70.69 -34.48 12.46
N GLY A 185 71.92 -34.96 12.24
CA GLY A 185 72.92 -34.31 11.40
C GLY A 185 72.81 -34.48 9.89
N LYS A 186 73.50 -33.59 9.17
CA LYS A 186 74.78 -33.87 8.49
C LYS A 186 75.32 -32.58 7.84
N LYS A 187 76.60 -32.27 8.12
CA LYS A 187 77.42 -31.20 7.48
C LYS A 187 77.97 -31.69 6.10
N PRO A 188 78.88 -30.95 5.41
CA PRO A 188 78.69 -29.66 4.70
C PRO A 188 79.36 -29.66 3.29
N SER A 189 79.11 -28.65 2.46
CA SER A 189 80.11 -28.12 1.48
C SER A 189 79.56 -26.84 0.85
N SER A 190 80.06 -25.67 1.26
CA SER A 190 81.02 -24.83 0.52
C SER A 190 80.62 -24.55 -0.94
N THR A 191 80.26 -23.30 -1.25
CA THR A 191 80.89 -22.46 -2.28
C THR A 191 80.23 -21.08 -2.30
N ASN A 192 81.06 -20.04 -2.20
CA ASN A 192 80.71 -18.64 -2.39
C ASN A 192 80.30 -18.39 -3.85
N HIS A 193 79.24 -17.60 -4.11
CA HIS A 193 79.38 -16.27 -4.70
C HIS A 193 78.03 -15.56 -4.84
N SER A 194 78.18 -14.24 -4.85
CA SER A 194 77.24 -13.12 -4.85
C SER A 194 76.14 -13.05 -5.90
N GLN A 195 75.24 -12.09 -5.64
CA GLN A 195 74.33 -11.39 -6.55
C GLN A 195 73.08 -12.17 -6.95
N ASN A 196 71.92 -11.74 -6.44
CA ASN A 196 71.22 -10.69 -7.16
C ASN A 196 70.15 -10.05 -6.27
N GLN A 197 70.11 -8.72 -6.29
CA GLN A 197 68.96 -7.97 -5.84
C GLN A 197 67.80 -8.35 -6.75
N ASN A 198 66.85 -9.12 -6.24
CA ASN A 198 65.49 -9.14 -6.78
C ASN A 198 64.57 -9.14 -5.58
N ARG A 199 64.42 -7.95 -4.99
CA ARG A 199 63.30 -7.61 -4.13
C ARG A 199 62.06 -7.65 -5.03
N SER A 200 61.58 -8.86 -5.29
CA SER A 200 60.29 -9.07 -5.94
C SER A 200 59.31 -8.26 -5.12
N LEU A 201 58.72 -7.25 -5.75
CA LEU A 201 57.60 -6.50 -5.21
C LEU A 201 56.41 -7.46 -5.22
N GLU A 202 56.45 -8.49 -4.37
CA GLU A 202 55.24 -9.21 -4.00
C GLU A 202 54.31 -8.16 -3.42
N THR A 203 53.19 -7.95 -4.10
CA THR A 203 52.13 -7.05 -3.67
C THR A 203 51.83 -7.36 -2.20
N VAL A 204 52.26 -6.48 -1.30
CA VAL A 204 52.14 -6.70 0.13
C VAL A 204 50.66 -6.59 0.49
N VAL A 205 49.98 -7.73 0.60
CA VAL A 205 48.57 -7.79 0.98
C VAL A 205 48.50 -7.72 2.50
N TYR A 206 48.28 -6.52 3.02
CA TYR A 206 47.93 -6.33 4.43
C TYR A 206 46.48 -6.76 4.64
N THR A 207 46.24 -7.60 5.66
CA THR A 207 44.87 -7.95 6.06
C THR A 207 44.44 -7.01 7.19
N PRO A 208 43.51 -6.07 6.95
CA PRO A 208 43.06 -5.15 8.00
C PRO A 208 42.31 -5.92 9.10
N PRO A 209 42.52 -5.58 10.38
CA PRO A 209 41.81 -6.22 11.47
C PRO A 209 40.32 -5.87 11.42
N ALA A 210 39.46 -6.89 11.53
CA ALA A 210 38.01 -6.71 11.65
C ALA A 210 37.67 -6.27 13.08
N LEU A 211 37.40 -4.98 13.27
CA LEU A 211 37.15 -4.37 14.59
C LEU A 211 35.72 -4.59 15.10
N ILE A 212 34.77 -4.84 14.19
CA ILE A 212 33.36 -5.05 14.51
C ILE A 212 32.97 -6.42 13.95
N PRO A 213 32.61 -7.40 14.81
CA PRO A 213 32.07 -8.67 14.35
C PRO A 213 30.79 -8.43 13.53
N PRO A 214 30.54 -9.19 12.45
CA PRO A 214 29.23 -9.18 11.82
C PRO A 214 28.18 -9.57 12.86
N ARG A 215 27.14 -8.75 13.00
CA ARG A 215 25.98 -9.09 13.85
C ARG A 215 25.36 -10.37 13.26
N ILE A 216 25.15 -11.37 14.12
CA ILE A 216 24.43 -12.62 13.80
C ILE A 216 22.95 -12.26 13.59
#